data_AF-A0A9R1HJ31-F1
#
_entry.id   AF-A0A9R1HJ31-F1
#
_cell.length_a   1.000
_cell.length_b   1.000
_cell.length_c   1.000
_cell.angle_alpha   90.00
_cell.angle_beta   90.00
_cell.angle_gamma   90.00
#
_symmetry.space_group_name_H-M   'P 1'
#
loop_
_entity.id
_entity.type
_entity.pdbx_description
1 polymer ?
#
loop_
_entity_poly.entity_id
_entity_poly.type
_entity_poly.pdbx_seq_one_letter_code
_entity_poly.pdbx_strand_id
1 'polypeptide(L)' 'MRRKAMFTVGKSKGVVASLMHRRPFQHMVLRRLRELKKIVPDARDADVDVLLRQTAEYICILELKVAALRRLSAIYGA' A
#
# COMPACT_ATOMS: atom_id res chain seq x y z
N MET A 1 -0.70 -12.78 62.18
CA MET A 1 -1.13 -12.61 60.76
C MET A 1 -0.98 -11.14 60.35
N ARG A 2 -0.07 -10.82 59.41
CA ARG A 2 -0.09 -9.55 58.63
C ARG A 2 0.72 -9.78 57.34
N ARG A 3 0.08 -9.59 56.19
CA ARG A 3 0.55 -10.02 54.85
C ARG A 3 1.60 -9.05 54.30
N LYS A 4 2.68 -9.59 53.71
CA LYS A 4 3.66 -8.84 52.89
C LYS A 4 3.04 -8.51 51.53
N ALA A 5 3.23 -7.28 51.05
CA ALA A 5 2.84 -6.85 49.71
C ALA A 5 3.78 -7.47 48.66
N MET A 6 3.23 -8.21 47.70
CA MET A 6 3.95 -8.68 46.51
C MET A 6 3.90 -7.59 45.44
N PHE A 7 5.08 -7.16 44.99
CA PHE A 7 5.23 -6.39 43.75
C PHE A 7 4.90 -7.28 42.57
N THR A 8 3.81 -6.98 41.85
CA THR A 8 3.50 -7.59 40.56
C THR A 8 4.29 -6.88 39.46
N VAL A 9 5.50 -7.38 39.21
CA VAL A 9 6.29 -7.07 38.02
C VAL A 9 5.69 -7.82 36.83
N GLY A 10 5.47 -7.14 35.70
CA GLY A 10 5.28 -7.83 34.41
C GLY A 10 4.26 -7.22 33.46
N LYS A 11 4.40 -5.93 33.13
CA LYS A 11 3.63 -5.24 32.10
C LYS A 11 4.10 -5.73 30.71
N SER A 12 3.57 -6.86 30.23
CA SER A 12 3.92 -7.44 28.91
C SER A 12 3.22 -6.72 27.75
N LYS A 13 3.44 -5.39 27.64
CA LYS A 13 2.95 -4.57 26.51
C LYS A 13 4.10 -4.01 25.63
N GLY A 14 5.36 -4.33 25.95
CA GLY A 14 6.53 -3.76 25.27
C GLY A 14 7.07 -4.57 24.08
N VAL A 15 6.80 -5.88 24.01
CA VAL A 15 7.42 -6.73 22.97
C VAL A 15 6.82 -6.46 21.59
N VAL A 16 5.50 -6.27 21.49
CA VAL A 16 4.81 -6.00 20.21
C VAL A 16 5.17 -4.61 19.65
N ALA A 17 5.33 -3.61 20.52
CA ALA A 17 5.72 -2.26 20.10
C ALA A 17 7.17 -2.19 19.60
N SER A 18 8.09 -3.00 20.16
CA SER A 18 9.50 -3.04 19.74
C SER A 18 9.72 -3.77 18.40
N LEU A 19 8.82 -4.71 18.04
CA LEU A 19 8.85 -5.40 16.75
C LEU A 19 8.42 -4.49 15.59
N MET A 20 7.48 -3.57 15.85
CA MET A 20 7.02 -2.57 14.85
C MET A 20 8.11 -1.57 14.45
N HIS A 21 9.14 -1.38 15.27
CA HIS A 21 10.24 -0.46 14.99
C HIS A 21 11.30 -1.00 14.03
N ARG A 22 11.28 -2.30 13.69
CA ARG A 22 12.44 -2.90 13.02
C ARG A 22 12.52 -2.63 11.52
N ARG A 23 11.44 -2.26 10.82
CA ARG A 23 11.47 -2.08 9.35
C ARG A 23 10.47 -1.02 8.82
N PRO A 24 10.63 0.27 9.19
CA PRO A 24 9.71 1.34 8.78
C PRO A 24 9.53 1.40 7.25
N PHE A 25 10.61 1.18 6.49
CA PHE A 25 10.57 1.15 5.03
C PHE A 25 9.67 0.06 4.46
N GLN A 26 9.68 -1.16 5.02
CA GLN A 26 8.84 -2.24 4.53
C GLN A 26 7.36 -1.94 4.75
N HIS A 27 6.99 -1.38 5.90
CA HIS A 27 5.61 -0.98 6.16
C HIS A 27 5.16 0.15 5.23
N MET A 28 6.03 1.12 4.94
CA MET A 28 5.75 2.18 3.97
C MET A 28 5.52 1.62 2.56
N VAL A 29 6.39 0.71 2.10
CA VAL A 29 6.26 0.06 0.78
C VAL A 29 4.97 -0.75 0.70
N LEU A 30 4.68 -1.58 1.71
CA LEU A 30 3.44 -2.36 1.77
C LEU A 30 2.19 -1.48 1.77
N ARG A 31 2.23 -0.32 2.44
CA ARG A 31 1.13 0.66 2.39
C ARG A 31 0.95 1.19 0.98
N ARG A 32 2.03 1.59 0.30
CA ARG A 32 1.96 2.09 -1.08
C ARG A 32 1.45 1.02 -2.05
N LEU A 33 1.88 -0.22 -1.90
CA LEU A 33 1.39 -1.35 -2.71
C LEU A 33 -0.11 -1.58 -2.50
N ARG A 34 -0.62 -1.47 -1.27
CA ARG A 34 -2.07 -1.55 -1.01
C ARG A 34 -2.85 -0.41 -1.66
N GLU A 35 -2.31 0.80 -1.68
CA GLU A 35 -2.96 1.91 -2.38
C GLU A 35 -2.93 1.70 -3.90
N LEU A 36 -1.81 1.20 -4.44
CA LEU A 36 -1.69 0.91 -5.87
C LEU A 36 -2.73 -0.10 -6.34
N LYS A 37 -2.97 -1.17 -5.56
CA LYS A 37 -4.03 -2.17 -5.82
C LYS A 37 -5.45 -1.60 -5.91
N LYS A 38 -5.71 -0.43 -5.31
CA LYS A 38 -7.04 0.22 -5.39
C LYS A 38 -7.23 0.98 -6.70
N ILE A 39 -6.14 1.35 -7.36
CA ILE A 39 -6.14 2.23 -8.54
C ILE A 39 -5.98 1.40 -9.82
N VAL A 40 -5.19 0.33 -9.77
CA VAL A 40 -4.91 -0.54 -10.93
C VAL A 40 -6.07 -1.52 -11.12
N PRO A 41 -6.69 -1.59 -12.32
CA PRO A 41 -7.73 -2.56 -12.63
C PRO A 41 -7.25 -4.00 -12.42
N ASP A 42 -8.13 -4.89 -11.95
CA ASP A 42 -7.90 -6.33 -11.81
C ASP A 42 -6.70 -6.73 -10.91
N ALA A 43 -6.26 -5.83 -10.03
CA ALA A 43 -5.05 -6.01 -9.22
C ALA A 43 -5.30 -6.33 -7.72
N ARG A 44 -6.57 -6.47 -7.32
CA ARG A 44 -6.97 -6.61 -5.89
C ARG A 44 -6.22 -7.74 -5.18
N ASP A 45 -6.15 -8.90 -5.83
CA ASP A 45 -5.53 -10.11 -5.27
C ASP A 45 -4.20 -10.47 -5.93
N ALA A 46 -3.66 -9.60 -6.80
CA ALA A 46 -2.38 -9.80 -7.47
C ALA A 46 -1.21 -9.88 -6.48
N ASP A 47 -0.21 -10.70 -6.78
CA ASP A 47 1.09 -10.62 -6.11
C ASP A 47 1.83 -9.33 -6.50
N VAL A 48 3.01 -9.08 -5.91
CA VAL A 48 3.75 -7.83 -6.14
C VAL A 48 4.23 -7.72 -7.59
N ASP A 49 4.71 -8.81 -8.18
CA ASP A 49 5.28 -8.79 -9.52
C ASP A 49 4.20 -8.60 -10.59
N VAL A 50 3.07 -9.30 -10.44
CA VAL A 50 1.88 -9.14 -11.27
C VAL A 50 1.30 -7.74 -11.10
N LEU A 51 1.22 -7.20 -9.88
CA LEU A 51 0.75 -5.83 -9.65
C LEU A 51 1.61 -4.81 -10.39
N LEU A 52 2.94 -4.91 -10.32
CA LEU A 52 3.84 -3.98 -11.00
C LEU A 52 3.74 -4.10 -12.52
N ARG A 53 3.60 -5.32 -13.04
CA ARG A 53 3.38 -5.55 -14.47
C ARG A 53 2.04 -4.97 -14.95
N GLN A 54 0.94 -5.29 -14.26
CA GLN A 54 -0.38 -4.73 -14.55
C GLN A 54 -0.38 -3.19 -14.46
N THR A 55 0.39 -2.63 -13.52
CA THR A 55 0.56 -1.17 -13.41
C THR A 55 1.22 -0.60 -14.67
N ALA A 56 2.28 -1.23 -15.17
CA ALA A 56 2.95 -0.79 -16.39
C ALA A 56 2.01 -0.87 -17.60
N GLU A 57 1.29 -1.98 -17.75
CA GLU A 57 0.28 -2.17 -18.81
C GLU A 57 -0.83 -1.10 -18.71
N TYR A 58 -1.31 -0.80 -17.49
CA TYR A 58 -2.32 0.22 -17.27
C TYR A 58 -1.84 1.62 -17.62
N ILE A 59 -0.60 1.98 -17.28
CA ILE A 59 0.02 3.26 -17.68
C ILE A 59 0.03 3.39 -19.20
N CYS A 60 0.52 2.38 -19.93
CA CYS A 60 0.55 2.41 -21.39
C CYS A 60 -0.84 2.60 -22.00
N ILE A 61 -1.86 1.90 -21.46
CA ILE A 61 -3.25 2.05 -21.92
C ILE A 61 -3.77 3.48 -21.65
N LEU A 62 -3.50 4.05 -20.48
CA LEU A 62 -3.92 5.40 -20.13
C LEU A 62 -3.25 6.44 -21.05
N GLU A 63 -1.96 6.29 -21.34
CA GLU A 63 -1.24 7.17 -22.27
C GLU A 63 -1.86 7.14 -23.66
N LEU A 64 -2.19 5.96 -24.17
CA LEU A 64 -2.88 5.80 -25.44
C LEU A 64 -4.26 6.48 -25.44
N LYS A 65 -5.05 6.28 -24.37
CA LYS A 65 -6.37 6.93 -24.21
C LYS A 65 -6.25 8.45 -24.19
N VAL A 66 -5.28 8.99 -23.43
CA VAL A 66 -5.02 10.43 -23.37
C VAL A 66 -4.63 10.98 -24.74
N ALA A 67 -3.77 10.28 -25.49
CA ALA A 67 -3.38 10.68 -26.84
C ALA A 67 -4.59 10.73 -27.80
N ALA A 68 -5.46 9.72 -27.75
CA ALA A 68 -6.69 9.68 -28.55
C ALA A 68 -7.65 10.83 -28.17
N LEU A 69 -7.89 11.03 -26.88
CA LEU A 69 -8.76 12.12 -26.38
C LEU A 69 -8.24 13.50 -26.78
N ARG A 70 -6.93 13.73 -26.74
CA ARG A 70 -6.32 14.98 -27.21
C ARG A 70 -6.55 15.21 -28.70
N ARG A 71 -6.43 14.16 -29.53
CA ARG A 71 -6.73 14.25 -30.97
C ARG A 71 -8.20 14.57 -31.22
N LEU A 72 -9.11 13.91 -30.51
CA LEU A 72 -10.54 14.18 -30.62
C LEU A 72 -10.87 15.62 -30.19
N SER A 73 -10.29 16.09 -29.07
CA SER A 73 -10.45 17.48 -28.62
C SER A 73 -9.94 18.49 -29.64
N ALA A 74 -8.88 18.17 -30.40
CA ALA A 74 -8.38 19.05 -31.45
C ALA A 74 -9.33 19.12 -32.68
N ILE A 75 -10.13 18.08 -32.91
CA ILE A 75 -11.11 18.02 -34.01
C ILE A 75 -12.44 18.66 -33.60
N TYR A 76 -12.91 18.37 -32.39
CA TYR A 76 -14.28 18.68 -31.94
C TYR A 76 -14.37 19.75 -30.84
N GLY A 77 -13.25 20.25 -30.35
CA GLY A 77 -13.20 21.21 -29.23
C GLY A 77 -13.28 22.68 -29.65
N ALA A 78 -13.72 22.98 -30.88
CA ALA A 78 -13.95 24.33 -31.40
C ALA A 78 -15.44 24.72 -31.31
#